data_AF-A0A8T4GG30-F1
#
_entry.id   AF-A0A8T4GG30-F1
#
_cell.length_a   1.000
_cell.length_b   1.000
_cell.length_c   1.000
_cell.angle_alpha   90.00
_cell.angle_beta   90.00
_cell.angle_gamma   90.00
#
_symmetry.space_group_name_H-M   'P 1'
#
loop_
_entity.id
_entity.type
_entity.pdbx_description
1 polymer ?
#
loop_
_entity_poly.entity_id
_entity_poly.type
_entity_poly.pdbx_seq_one_letter_code
_entity_poly.pdbx_strand_id
1 'polypeptide(L)'
;MSGPTIVVGTIGSDAHVIGVTLLEHALREAGFEVRNLGAQTPAEEFAAAADEVDANAVLVSSLYGHAEQDCEGLHETLAEVSADPVTYIGGNLAVGQTEFETVRRRFREMGFDRVFESETDIDAVVEVLRTEFGTDEQVSQPVTRVSS
;
A
#
# COMPACT_ATOMS: atom_id res chain seq x y z
N MET A 1 11.92 18.67 -6.86
CA MET A 1 12.27 17.26 -6.59
C MET A 1 10.94 16.53 -6.63
N SER A 2 10.79 15.49 -7.45
CA SER A 2 9.58 14.65 -7.35
C SER A 2 9.56 14.01 -5.98
N GLY A 3 8.38 13.95 -5.36
CA GLY A 3 8.19 13.21 -4.11
C GLY A 3 8.31 11.71 -4.35
N PRO A 4 8.37 10.88 -3.30
CA PRO A 4 8.43 9.44 -3.46
C PRO A 4 7.19 8.91 -4.20
N THR A 5 7.40 7.99 -5.14
CA THR A 5 6.35 7.42 -5.97
C THR A 5 5.83 6.12 -5.36
N ILE A 6 4.52 6.02 -5.23
CA ILE A 6 3.83 4.93 -4.57
C ILE A 6 2.81 4.32 -5.52
N VAL A 7 2.92 3.02 -5.77
CA VAL A 7 1.93 2.27 -6.54
C VAL A 7 0.91 1.69 -5.58
N VAL A 8 -0.39 1.91 -5.82
CA VAL A 8 -1.48 1.38 -4.98
C VAL A 8 -2.45 0.59 -5.84
N GLY A 9 -2.99 -0.50 -5.30
CA GLY A 9 -3.99 -1.29 -6.02
C GLY A 9 -4.61 -2.39 -5.18
N THR A 10 -5.67 -2.97 -5.71
CA THR A 10 -6.34 -4.16 -5.16
C THR A 10 -5.97 -5.37 -6.01
N ILE A 11 -5.45 -6.44 -5.40
CA ILE A 11 -4.90 -7.58 -6.14
C ILE A 11 -5.97 -8.63 -6.50
N GLY A 12 -5.79 -9.29 -7.64
CA GLY A 12 -6.51 -10.51 -7.99
C GLY A 12 -7.99 -10.28 -8.32
N SER A 13 -8.90 -10.91 -7.59
CA SER A 13 -10.36 -10.78 -7.83
C SER A 13 -11.03 -9.71 -6.96
N ASP A 14 -10.26 -8.90 -6.23
CA ASP A 14 -10.81 -7.92 -5.33
C ASP A 14 -11.39 -6.70 -6.07
N ALA A 15 -12.71 -6.49 -5.95
CA ALA A 15 -13.44 -5.36 -6.54
C ALA A 15 -13.54 -4.14 -5.60
N HIS A 16 -12.98 -4.20 -4.40
CA HIS A 16 -13.14 -3.14 -3.39
C HIS A 16 -12.20 -1.95 -3.65
N VAL A 17 -12.66 -1.04 -4.50
CA VAL A 17 -11.89 0.17 -4.86
C VAL A 17 -11.88 1.26 -3.77
N ILE A 18 -12.87 1.29 -2.87
CA ILE A 18 -13.08 2.42 -1.95
C ILE A 18 -11.86 2.63 -1.03
N GLY A 19 -11.32 1.55 -0.46
CA GLY A 19 -10.15 1.63 0.42
C GLY A 19 -8.92 2.18 -0.31
N VAL A 20 -8.65 1.68 -1.52
CA VAL A 20 -7.53 2.13 -2.35
C VAL A 20 -7.71 3.58 -2.80
N THR A 21 -8.92 4.02 -3.13
CA THR A 21 -9.19 5.42 -3.48
C THR A 21 -8.99 6.37 -2.30
N LEU A 22 -9.42 5.99 -1.09
CA LEU A 22 -9.18 6.81 0.11
C LEU A 22 -7.69 6.89 0.43
N LEU A 23 -6.99 5.77 0.33
CA LEU A 23 -5.54 5.69 0.51
C LEU A 23 -4.79 6.54 -0.52
N GLU A 24 -5.17 6.48 -1.80
CA GLU A 24 -4.63 7.34 -2.85
C GLU A 24 -4.78 8.82 -2.50
N HIS A 25 -5.95 9.22 -1.99
CA HIS A 25 -6.20 10.61 -1.60
C HIS A 25 -5.26 11.04 -0.47
N ALA A 26 -5.22 10.26 0.63
CA ALA A 26 -4.41 10.58 1.79
C ALA A 26 -2.90 10.62 1.47
N LEU A 27 -2.43 9.71 0.62
CA LEU A 27 -1.03 9.70 0.16
C LEU A 27 -0.69 10.93 -0.68
N ARG A 28 -1.57 11.33 -1.60
CA ARG A 28 -1.36 12.55 -2.38
C ARG A 28 -1.39 13.80 -1.51
N GLU A 29 -2.30 13.88 -0.55
CA GLU A 29 -2.34 14.97 0.44
C GLU A 29 -1.06 15.00 1.30
N ALA A 30 -0.44 13.85 1.51
CA ALA A 30 0.83 13.73 2.20
C ALA A 30 2.07 14.04 1.33
N GLY A 31 1.89 14.40 0.06
CA GLY A 31 2.96 14.81 -0.85
C GLY A 31 3.61 13.67 -1.64
N PHE A 32 3.02 12.48 -1.62
CA PHE A 32 3.48 11.35 -2.45
C PHE A 32 2.92 11.42 -3.87
N GLU A 33 3.70 10.97 -4.84
CA GLU A 33 3.19 10.71 -6.18
C GLU A 33 2.53 9.33 -6.21
N VAL A 34 1.24 9.26 -6.51
CA VAL A 34 0.49 8.00 -6.39
C VAL A 34 0.03 7.51 -7.76
N ARG A 35 0.46 6.30 -8.12
CA ARG A 35 -0.02 5.55 -9.27
C ARG A 35 -1.04 4.50 -8.80
N ASN A 36 -2.32 4.81 -8.98
CA ASN A 36 -3.40 3.88 -8.65
C ASN A 36 -3.69 2.95 -9.83
N LEU A 37 -3.59 1.63 -9.61
CA LEU A 37 -3.90 0.58 -10.59
C LEU A 37 -5.38 0.15 -10.54
N GLY A 38 -6.11 0.54 -9.49
CA GLY A 38 -7.51 0.26 -9.31
C GLY A 38 -7.76 -1.11 -8.68
N ALA A 39 -8.79 -1.80 -9.17
CA ALA A 39 -9.22 -3.09 -8.68
C ALA A 39 -8.97 -4.21 -9.67
N GLN A 40 -8.87 -5.41 -9.13
CA GLN A 40 -8.62 -6.65 -9.86
C GLN A 40 -7.31 -6.64 -10.66
N THR A 41 -6.26 -6.05 -10.07
CA THR A 41 -4.98 -5.87 -10.72
C THR A 41 -4.12 -7.13 -10.55
N PRO A 42 -3.57 -7.71 -11.64
CA PRO A 42 -2.65 -8.84 -11.57
C PRO A 42 -1.25 -8.40 -11.09
N ALA A 43 -0.48 -9.35 -10.53
CA ALA A 43 0.89 -9.11 -10.07
C ALA A 43 1.81 -8.52 -11.15
N GLU A 44 1.65 -8.98 -12.40
CA GLU A 44 2.37 -8.48 -13.58
C GLU A 44 2.19 -6.97 -13.79
N GLU A 45 0.97 -6.47 -13.56
CA GLU A 45 0.68 -5.05 -13.71
C GLU A 45 1.26 -4.22 -12.56
N PHE A 46 1.29 -4.77 -11.34
CA PHE A 46 2.00 -4.14 -10.23
C PHE A 46 3.50 -4.00 -10.51
N ALA A 47 4.13 -5.07 -11.00
CA ALA A 47 5.55 -5.06 -11.32
C ALA A 47 5.88 -4.10 -12.48
N ALA A 48 5.10 -4.16 -13.56
CA ALA A 48 5.26 -3.26 -14.69
C ALA A 48 5.07 -1.79 -14.29
N ALA A 49 4.07 -1.51 -13.46
CA ALA A 49 3.86 -0.15 -12.95
C ALA A 49 4.99 0.30 -12.03
N ALA A 50 5.49 -0.58 -11.16
CA ALA A 50 6.59 -0.27 -10.27
C ALA A 50 7.89 0.05 -11.03
N ASP A 51 8.20 -0.69 -12.09
CA ASP A 51 9.32 -0.42 -12.99
C ASP A 51 9.13 0.87 -13.78
N GLU A 52 7.95 1.08 -14.38
CA GLU A 52 7.66 2.26 -15.22
C GLU A 52 7.83 3.58 -14.46
N VAL A 53 7.45 3.60 -13.17
CA VAL A 53 7.45 4.82 -12.36
C VAL A 53 8.60 4.90 -11.35
N ASP A 54 9.53 3.94 -11.37
CA ASP A 54 10.60 3.79 -10.37
C ASP A 54 10.03 3.88 -8.94
N ALA A 55 9.04 3.02 -8.66
CA ALA A 55 8.27 3.11 -7.43
C ALA A 55 9.13 2.86 -6.19
N ASN A 56 8.96 3.70 -5.18
CA ASN A 56 9.60 3.52 -3.88
C ASN A 56 8.82 2.53 -3.00
N ALA A 57 7.50 2.46 -3.18
CA ALA A 57 6.66 1.48 -2.49
C ALA A 57 5.51 0.98 -3.35
N VAL A 58 5.11 -0.26 -3.08
CA VAL A 58 3.93 -0.91 -3.65
C VAL A 58 2.99 -1.30 -2.50
N LEU A 59 1.76 -0.76 -2.52
CA LEU A 59 0.72 -1.04 -1.54
C LEU A 59 -0.37 -1.89 -2.18
N VAL A 60 -0.49 -3.11 -1.66
CA VAL A 60 -1.47 -4.10 -2.07
C VAL A 60 -2.61 -4.15 -1.05
N SER A 61 -3.83 -3.94 -1.51
CA SER A 61 -5.03 -4.14 -0.71
C SER A 61 -5.69 -5.47 -1.08
N SER A 62 -6.15 -6.22 -0.08
CA SER A 62 -7.01 -7.39 -0.27
C SER A 62 -8.03 -7.51 0.87
N LEU A 63 -9.32 -7.57 0.52
CA LEU A 63 -10.45 -7.56 1.45
C LEU A 63 -11.28 -8.85 1.42
N TYR A 64 -10.98 -9.78 0.52
CA TYR A 64 -11.78 -11.00 0.34
C TYR A 64 -11.14 -12.29 0.90
N GLY A 65 -10.01 -12.16 1.62
CA GLY A 65 -9.45 -13.22 2.45
C GLY A 65 -8.58 -14.27 1.74
N HIS A 66 -8.39 -14.16 0.43
CA HIS A 66 -7.53 -15.05 -0.37
C HIS A 66 -6.20 -14.40 -0.79
N ALA A 67 -5.77 -13.37 -0.04
CA ALA A 67 -4.56 -12.60 -0.32
C ALA A 67 -3.30 -13.48 -0.49
N GLU A 68 -3.19 -14.60 0.23
CA GLU A 68 -2.07 -15.54 0.13
C GLU A 68 -1.94 -16.11 -1.31
N GLN A 69 -3.05 -16.46 -1.95
CA GLN A 69 -3.05 -17.01 -3.30
C GLN A 69 -2.82 -15.93 -4.36
N ASP A 70 -3.36 -14.73 -4.14
CA ASP A 70 -3.23 -13.64 -5.10
C ASP A 70 -1.83 -13.00 -5.09
N CYS A 71 -1.18 -12.99 -3.92
CA CYS A 71 0.16 -12.44 -3.77
C CYS A 71 1.25 -13.45 -4.11
N GLU A 72 0.90 -14.71 -4.40
CA GLU A 72 1.84 -15.70 -4.88
C GLU A 72 2.44 -15.23 -6.21
N GLY A 73 3.77 -15.16 -6.28
CA GLY A 73 4.50 -14.69 -7.45
C GLY A 73 4.71 -13.17 -7.55
N LEU A 74 4.08 -12.34 -6.71
CA LEU A 74 4.25 -10.87 -6.78
C LEU A 74 5.72 -10.45 -6.65
N HIS A 75 6.41 -10.94 -5.62
CA HIS A 75 7.82 -10.63 -5.38
C HIS A 75 8.75 -11.23 -6.45
N GLU A 76 8.37 -12.37 -7.03
CA GLU A 76 9.10 -12.96 -8.16
C GLU A 76 9.00 -12.05 -9.38
N THR A 77 7.80 -11.60 -9.73
CA THR A 77 7.57 -10.69 -10.86
C THR A 77 8.24 -9.34 -10.66
N LEU A 78 8.25 -8.78 -9.43
CA LEU A 78 9.02 -7.57 -9.11
C LEU A 78 10.51 -7.77 -9.34
N ALA A 79 11.06 -8.92 -8.92
CA ALA A 79 12.46 -9.26 -9.15
C ALA A 79 12.79 -9.48 -10.64
N GLU A 80 11.87 -10.04 -11.43
CA GLU A 80 12.03 -10.25 -12.88
C GLU A 80 12.22 -8.93 -13.64
N VAL A 81 11.53 -7.86 -13.22
CA VAL A 81 11.69 -6.51 -13.78
C VAL A 81 12.79 -5.70 -13.08
N SER A 82 13.53 -6.30 -12.14
CA SER A 82 14.55 -5.62 -11.32
C SER A 82 14.03 -4.42 -10.52
N ALA A 83 12.73 -4.40 -10.20
CA ALA A 83 12.14 -3.42 -9.30
C ALA A 83 12.29 -3.89 -7.85
N ASP A 84 12.74 -3.00 -6.96
CA ASP A 84 12.93 -3.27 -5.53
C ASP A 84 12.17 -2.26 -4.63
N PRO A 85 10.85 -2.08 -4.83
CA PRO A 85 10.05 -1.21 -3.97
C PRO A 85 9.82 -1.84 -2.60
N VAL A 86 9.64 -1.01 -1.57
CA VAL A 86 9.14 -1.50 -0.28
C VAL A 86 7.71 -1.98 -0.44
N THR A 87 7.44 -3.24 -0.06
CA THR A 87 6.14 -3.86 -0.28
C THR A 87 5.26 -3.84 0.97
N TYR A 88 4.03 -3.39 0.77
CA TYR A 88 3.04 -3.21 1.80
C TYR A 88 1.81 -4.03 1.42
N ILE A 89 1.21 -4.70 2.40
CA ILE A 89 -0.07 -5.37 2.22
C ILE A 89 -1.02 -5.07 3.37
N GLY A 90 -2.29 -4.80 3.04
CA GLY A 90 -3.31 -4.44 4.03
C GLY A 90 -4.71 -4.92 3.67
N GLY A 91 -5.59 -4.94 4.67
CA GLY A 91 -6.99 -5.33 4.52
C GLY A 91 -7.34 -6.63 5.25
N ASN A 92 -8.33 -7.33 4.74
CA ASN A 92 -8.80 -8.60 5.28
C ASN A 92 -8.08 -9.75 4.55
N LEU A 93 -6.89 -10.07 5.04
CA LEU A 93 -5.93 -10.95 4.36
C LEU A 93 -6.19 -12.45 4.57
N ALA A 94 -7.06 -12.83 5.51
CA ALA A 94 -7.35 -14.23 5.81
C ALA A 94 -8.83 -14.45 6.13
N VAL A 95 -9.37 -15.59 5.70
CA VAL A 95 -10.74 -16.00 6.04
C VAL A 95 -10.79 -16.64 7.44
N GLY A 96 -11.75 -16.23 8.26
CA GLY A 96 -12.04 -16.84 9.57
C GLY A 96 -11.33 -16.17 10.74
N GLN A 97 -11.28 -16.84 11.88
CA GLN A 97 -10.74 -16.31 13.14
C GLN A 97 -9.23 -16.62 13.29
N THR A 98 -8.44 -16.29 12.26
CA THR A 98 -6.98 -16.45 12.34
C THR A 98 -6.40 -15.25 13.07
N GLU A 99 -5.55 -15.47 14.07
CA GLU A 99 -4.87 -14.38 14.77
C GLU A 99 -4.01 -13.57 13.79
N PHE A 100 -4.12 -12.24 13.83
CA PHE A 100 -3.42 -11.36 12.90
C PHE A 100 -1.90 -11.55 12.93
N GLU A 101 -1.31 -11.86 14.09
CA GLU A 101 0.13 -12.17 14.18
C GLU A 101 0.54 -13.36 13.30
N THR A 102 -0.33 -14.38 13.18
CA THR A 102 -0.10 -15.52 12.30
C THR A 102 -0.15 -15.10 10.83
N VAL A 103 -1.14 -14.28 10.47
CA VAL A 103 -1.30 -13.72 9.13
C VAL A 103 -0.08 -12.88 8.76
N ARG A 104 0.29 -11.93 9.63
CA ARG A 104 1.47 -11.07 9.48
C ARG A 104 2.76 -11.86 9.30
N ARG A 105 2.95 -12.95 10.05
CA ARG A 105 4.13 -13.81 9.88
C ARG A 105 4.16 -14.42 8.48
N ARG A 106 3.04 -14.96 7.99
CA ARG A 106 2.98 -15.58 6.66
C ARG A 106 3.35 -14.59 5.56
N PHE A 107 2.74 -13.40 5.55
CA PHE A 107 3.05 -12.40 4.52
C PHE A 107 4.50 -11.90 4.61
N ARG A 108 5.08 -11.83 5.81
CA ARG A 108 6.52 -11.56 5.96
C ARG A 108 7.40 -12.67 5.41
N GLU A 109 7.01 -13.94 5.60
CA GLU A 109 7.71 -15.09 5.02
C GLU A 109 7.58 -15.12 3.48
N MET A 110 6.51 -14.55 2.92
CA MET A 110 6.34 -14.37 1.47
C MET A 110 7.18 -13.24 0.88
N GLY A 111 7.71 -12.34 1.71
CA GLY A 111 8.57 -11.23 1.28
C GLY A 111 8.01 -9.83 1.52
N PHE A 112 6.80 -9.69 2.09
CA PHE A 112 6.26 -8.36 2.40
C PHE A 112 6.98 -7.67 3.56
N ASP A 113 7.39 -6.42 3.34
CA ASP A 113 8.11 -5.62 4.35
C ASP A 113 7.18 -5.15 5.47
N ARG A 114 5.93 -4.80 5.11
CA ARG A 114 4.94 -4.21 6.00
C ARG A 114 3.58 -4.86 5.77
N VAL A 115 2.94 -5.25 6.86
CA VAL A 115 1.65 -5.95 6.85
C VAL A 115 0.72 -5.27 7.83
N PHE A 116 -0.44 -4.85 7.34
CA PHE A 116 -1.48 -4.13 8.08
C PHE A 116 -2.76 -4.96 8.14
N GLU A 117 -3.49 -4.83 9.24
CA GLU A 117 -4.82 -5.43 9.38
C GLU A 117 -5.91 -4.50 8.85
N SER A 118 -7.11 -5.04 8.62
CA SER A 118 -8.26 -4.27 8.14
C SER A 118 -8.69 -3.12 9.06
N GLU A 119 -8.33 -3.19 10.34
CA GLU A 119 -8.62 -2.16 11.35
C GLU A 119 -7.59 -1.02 11.35
N THR A 120 -6.52 -1.11 10.56
CA THR A 120 -5.47 -0.08 10.50
C THR A 120 -6.01 1.18 9.82
N ASP A 121 -5.91 2.32 10.52
CA ASP A 121 -6.24 3.62 9.95
C ASP A 121 -5.31 4.00 8.79
N ILE A 122 -5.87 4.61 7.75
CA ILE A 122 -5.12 5.09 6.58
C ILE A 122 -4.04 6.09 7.01
N ASP A 123 -4.35 6.97 7.97
CA ASP A 123 -3.39 7.93 8.53
C ASP A 123 -2.15 7.24 9.09
N ALA A 124 -2.31 6.11 9.78
CA ALA A 124 -1.19 5.34 10.32
C ALA A 124 -0.29 4.78 9.21
N VAL A 125 -0.88 4.32 8.09
CA VAL A 125 -0.12 3.87 6.91
C VAL A 125 0.68 5.03 6.30
N VAL A 126 0.05 6.21 6.18
CA VAL A 126 0.70 7.42 5.67
C VAL A 126 1.86 7.86 6.59
N GLU A 127 1.69 7.80 7.91
CA GLU A 127 2.76 8.14 8.86
C GLU A 127 3.97 7.20 8.75
N VAL A 128 3.73 5.90 8.55
CA VAL A 128 4.81 4.94 8.29
C VAL A 128 5.56 5.31 7.02
N LEU A 129 4.84 5.58 5.92
CA LEU A 129 5.48 5.95 4.65
C LEU A 129 6.25 7.27 4.74
N ARG A 130 5.73 8.25 5.48
CA ARG A 130 6.43 9.52 5.73
C ARG A 130 7.74 9.29 6.48
N THR A 131 7.71 8.43 7.49
CA THR A 131 8.91 8.10 8.29
C THR A 131 9.95 7.37 7.45
N GLU A 132 9.52 6.47 6.56
CA GLU A 132 10.41 5.66 5.72
C GLU A 132 11.03 6.48 4.58
N PHE A 133 10.24 7.33 3.90
CA PHE A 133 10.68 8.05 2.69
C PHE A 133 10.95 9.54 2.89
N GLY A 134 10.72 10.08 4.10
CA GLY A 134 11.11 11.43 4.46
C GLY A 134 10.31 12.55 3.78
N THR A 135 9.01 12.35 3.54
CA THR A 135 8.12 13.37 2.95
C THR A 135 7.62 14.34 4.03
N ASP A 136 8.56 15.07 4.65
CA ASP A 136 8.26 16.18 5.56
C ASP A 136 8.18 17.48 4.76
N GLU A 137 7.09 17.66 3.99
CA GLU A 137 6.77 18.98 3.45
C GLU A 137 5.34 19.40 3.82
N GLN A 138 5.28 20.21 4.87
CA GLN A 138 4.18 21.08 5.33
C GLN A 138 2.93 20.39 5.91
N VAL A 139 3.04 19.96 7.18
CA VAL A 139 1.92 20.12 8.11
C VAL A 139 1.65 21.63 8.25
N SER A 140 0.76 22.16 7.41
CA SER A 140 0.14 23.44 7.66
C SER A 140 -0.79 23.29 8.87
N GLN A 141 -0.35 23.75 10.04
CA GLN A 141 -1.24 24.16 11.12
C GLN A 141 -0.79 25.54 11.62
N PRO A 142 -1.67 26.42 12.16
CA PRO A 142 -3.13 26.35 12.27
C PRO A 142 -3.84 27.61 11.69
N VAL A 143 -5.02 27.48 11.06
CA VAL A 143 -5.83 28.67 10.72
C VAL A 143 -6.70 29.09 11.92
N THR A 144 -6.10 30.00 12.70
CA THR A 144 -6.67 31.23 13.29
C THR A 144 -7.87 31.19 14.25
N ARG A 145 -7.56 31.64 15.48
CA ARG A 145 -8.33 32.49 16.42
C ARG A 145 -9.77 32.86 16.01
N VAL A 146 -10.71 32.64 16.94
CA VAL A 146 -11.67 33.68 17.32
C VAL A 146 -11.73 33.77 18.85
N SER A 147 -11.26 34.92 19.34
CA SER A 147 -11.53 35.45 20.66
C SER A 147 -13.01 35.84 20.76
N SER A 148 -13.69 35.49 21.86
CA SER A 148 -14.70 36.31 22.54
C SER A 148 -14.95 35.75 23.93
#